data_AF-A0A8C7YB96-F1
#
_entry.id   AF-A0A8C7YB96-F1
#
_cell.length_a   1.000
_cell.length_b   1.000
_cell.length_c   1.000
_cell.angle_alpha   90.00
_cell.angle_beta   90.00
_cell.angle_gamma   90.00
#
_symmetry.space_group_name_H-M   'P 1'
#
loop_
_entity.id
_entity.type
_entity.pdbx_description
1 polymer ?
#
loop_
_entity_poly.entity_id
_entity_poly.type
_entity_poly.pdbx_seq_one_letter_code
_entity_poly.pdbx_strand_id
1 'polypeptide(L)' 'MSDKNLVDELRRWATEEFNLPPDSLPNNNYLKTLCVGNGRSIWKYMIQHVYSQRLVLIMRGNLQWYPLG' A
#
# COMPACT_ATOMS: atom_id res chain seq x y z
N MET A 1 13.64 14.30 -3.62
CA MET A 1 13.53 12.86 -3.30
C MET A 1 13.43 12.14 -4.63
N SER A 2 14.50 11.47 -5.06
CA SER A 2 14.50 10.68 -6.28
C SER A 2 13.30 9.75 -6.28
N ASP A 3 12.70 9.52 -7.43
CA ASP A 3 11.72 8.46 -7.68
C ASP A 3 12.34 7.08 -7.40
N LYS A 4 12.70 6.82 -6.15
CA LYS A 4 12.84 5.48 -5.61
C LYS A 4 11.52 4.79 -5.95
N ASN A 5 11.62 3.63 -6.55
CA ASN A 5 10.52 2.91 -7.15
C ASN A 5 9.33 2.92 -6.18
N LEU A 6 8.23 3.61 -6.50
CA LEU A 6 7.08 3.77 -5.61
C LEU A 6 6.57 2.40 -5.10
N VAL A 7 6.81 1.36 -5.90
CA VAL A 7 6.55 -0.04 -5.61
C VAL A 7 7.38 -0.56 -4.41
N ASP A 8 8.65 -0.19 -4.32
CA ASP A 8 9.53 -0.60 -3.22
C ASP A 8 9.15 0.15 -1.93
N GLU A 9 8.80 1.43 -2.02
CA GLU A 9 8.27 2.20 -0.90
C GLU A 9 6.92 1.64 -0.42
N LEU A 10 6.04 1.27 -1.36
CA LEU A 10 4.76 0.63 -1.05
C LEU A 10 4.95 -0.72 -0.38
N ARG A 11 5.89 -1.54 -0.85
CA ARG A 11 6.19 -2.85 -0.28
C ARG A 11 6.74 -2.74 1.14
N ARG A 12 7.66 -1.78 1.34
CA ARG A 12 8.22 -1.48 2.66
C ARG A 12 7.13 -0.97 3.61
N TRP A 13 6.34 0.01 3.18
CA TRP A 13 5.21 0.54 3.95
C TRP A 13 4.21 -0.56 4.31
N ALA A 14 3.84 -1.44 3.37
CA ALA A 14 2.92 -2.53 3.66
C ALA A 14 3.49 -3.54 4.68
N THR A 15 4.79 -3.81 4.61
CA THR A 15 5.50 -4.69 5.57
C THR A 15 5.54 -4.05 6.96
N GLU A 16 5.91 -2.77 7.06
CA GLU A 16 6.06 -2.05 8.32
C GLU A 16 4.70 -1.78 8.98
N GLU A 17 3.70 -1.33 8.23
CA GLU A 17 2.38 -0.94 8.78
C GLU A 17 1.47 -2.14 9.05
N PHE A 18 1.39 -3.10 8.12
CA PHE A 18 0.50 -4.26 8.28
C PHE A 18 1.19 -5.43 8.97
N ASN A 19 2.49 -5.34 9.29
CA ASN A 19 3.30 -6.47 9.77
C ASN A 19 3.16 -7.71 8.89
N LEU A 20 2.93 -7.51 7.59
CA LEU A 20 2.81 -8.59 6.63
C LEU A 20 4.21 -9.09 6.27
N PRO A 21 4.44 -10.41 6.24
CA PRO A 21 5.71 -10.93 5.77
C PRO A 21 5.89 -10.53 4.29
N PRO A 22 7.10 -10.15 3.87
CA PRO A 22 7.37 -9.64 2.54
C PRO A 22 7.06 -10.65 1.42
N ASP A 23 6.96 -11.94 1.74
CA ASP A 23 6.58 -13.02 0.83
C ASP A 23 5.06 -13.19 0.67
N SER A 24 4.26 -12.61 1.58
CA SER A 24 2.80 -12.58 1.45
C SER A 24 2.29 -11.41 0.61
N LEU A 25 3.18 -10.48 0.24
CA LEU A 25 2.81 -9.32 -0.55
C LEU A 25 2.62 -9.71 -2.02
N PRO A 26 1.69 -9.04 -2.74
CA PRO A 26 1.49 -9.26 -4.16
C PRO A 26 2.78 -9.07 -4.96
N ASN A 27 2.90 -9.79 -6.09
CA ASN A 27 4.05 -9.69 -6.96
C ASN A 27 4.31 -8.23 -7.40
N ASN A 28 5.58 -7.86 -7.55
CA ASN A 28 6.00 -6.51 -7.95
C ASN A 28 5.33 -6.03 -9.24
N ASN A 29 4.97 -6.92 -10.17
CA ASN A 29 4.22 -6.52 -11.37
C ASN A 29 2.79 -6.05 -11.06
N TYR A 30 2.13 -6.65 -10.07
CA TYR A 30 0.82 -6.20 -9.60
C TYR A 30 0.91 -4.88 -8.83
N LEU A 31 1.93 -4.73 -7.98
CA LEU A 31 2.20 -3.47 -7.30
C LEU A 31 2.53 -2.35 -8.29
N LYS A 32 3.26 -2.64 -9.38
CA LYS A 32 3.49 -1.69 -10.47
C LYS A 32 2.19 -1.21 -11.09
N THR A 33 1.19 -2.08 -11.29
CA THR A 33 -0.12 -1.66 -11.82
C THR A 33 -0.90 -0.75 -10.87
N LEU A 34 -0.66 -0.86 -9.56
CA LEU A 34 -1.23 0.05 -8.57
C LEU A 34 -0.53 1.42 -8.58
N CYS A 35 0.77 1.44 -8.87
CA CYS A 35 1.61 2.63 -8.85
C CYS A 35 1.65 3.41 -10.18
N VAL A 36 0.78 3.12 -11.15
CA VAL A 36 0.70 3.83 -12.44
C VAL A 36 -0.55 4.71 -12.55
N GLY A 37 -0.49 5.71 -13.44
CA GLY A 37 -1.59 6.65 -13.68
C GLY A 37 -2.03 7.40 -12.41
N ASN A 38 -3.34 7.50 -12.21
CA ASN A 38 -3.94 8.12 -11.01
C ASN A 38 -3.62 7.35 -9.72
N GLY A 39 -3.27 6.07 -9.81
CA GLY A 39 -2.86 5.29 -8.64
C GLY A 39 -1.56 5.79 -8.01
N ARG A 40 -0.65 6.36 -8.82
CA ARG A 40 0.65 6.87 -8.33
C ARG A 40 0.51 7.94 -7.25
N SER A 41 -0.36 8.93 -7.47
CA SER A 41 -0.57 10.03 -6.52
C SER A 41 -1.30 9.55 -5.26
N ILE A 42 -2.25 8.63 -5.40
CA ILE A 42 -2.98 8.03 -4.28
C ILE A 42 -2.01 7.25 -3.39
N TRP A 43 -1.24 6.32 -3.95
CA TRP A 43 -0.30 5.53 -3.16
C TRP A 43 0.82 6.35 -2.56
N LYS A 44 1.32 7.37 -3.28
CA LYS A 44 2.28 8.32 -2.70
C LYS A 44 1.69 9.05 -1.49
N TYR A 45 0.43 9.49 -1.58
CA TYR A 45 -0.28 10.10 -0.46
C TYR A 45 -0.47 9.11 0.70
N MET A 46 -0.91 7.87 0.41
CA MET A 46 -1.11 6.86 1.45
C MET A 46 0.19 6.52 2.18
N ILE A 47 1.27 6.24 1.46
CA ILE A 47 2.58 5.93 2.05
C ILE A 47 3.09 7.10 2.90
N GLN A 48 2.87 8.34 2.48
CA GLN A 48 3.34 9.52 3.21
C GLN A 48 2.48 9.90 4.42
N HIS A 49 1.18 9.63 4.38
CA HIS A 49 0.22 10.14 5.36
C HIS A 49 -0.41 9.08 6.27
N VAL A 50 -0.32 7.80 5.92
CA VAL A 50 -0.90 6.69 6.69
C VAL A 50 0.22 5.92 7.39
N TYR A 51 0.61 6.39 8.57
CA TYR A 51 1.71 5.81 9.39
C TYR A 51 1.22 5.25 10.75
N SER A 52 -0.06 4.92 10.87
CA SER A 52 -0.61 4.50 12.16
C SER A 52 -1.45 3.25 12.01
N GLN A 53 -1.03 2.19 12.71
CA GLN A 53 -1.78 0.95 12.91
C GLN A 53 -3.27 1.18 13.18
N ARG A 54 -3.65 2.27 13.85
CA ARG A 54 -5.05 2.61 14.12
C ARG A 54 -5.83 2.95 12.85
N LEU A 55 -5.21 3.69 11.92
CA LEU A 55 -5.80 4.08 10.65
C LEU A 55 -5.81 2.90 9.67
N VAL A 56 -4.78 2.04 9.74
CA VAL A 56 -4.70 0.76 9.03
C VAL A 56 -5.79 -0.21 9.49
N LEU A 57 -6.05 -0.34 10.80
CA LEU A 57 -7.16 -1.15 11.34
C LEU A 57 -8.51 -0.62 10.88
N ILE A 58 -8.70 0.70 10.84
CA ILE A 58 -9.92 1.33 10.32
C ILE A 58 -10.06 1.05 8.81
N MET A 59 -8.98 1.17 8.03
CA MET A 59 -8.98 0.87 6.59
C MET A 59 -9.22 -0.61 6.31
N ARG A 60 -8.64 -1.52 7.12
CA ARG A 60 -8.91 -2.96 7.05
C ARG A 60 -10.37 -3.27 7.33
N GLY A 61 -10.94 -2.63 8.35
CA GLY A 61 -12.37 -2.68 8.62
C GLY A 61 -13.16 -2.20 7.41
N ASN A 62 -12.84 -1.03 6.86
CA ASN A 62 -13.53 -0.44 5.71
C ASN A 62 -13.38 -1.28 4.43
N LEU A 63 -12.24 -1.92 4.19
CA LEU A 63 -12.02 -2.81 3.04
C LEU A 63 -12.83 -4.11 3.16
N GLN A 64 -13.09 -4.61 4.38
CA GLN A 64 -14.02 -5.73 4.59
C GLN A 64 -15.48 -5.37 4.30
N TRP A 65 -15.83 -4.07 4.26
CA TRP A 65 -17.16 -3.61 3.83
C TRP A 65 -17.33 -3.57 2.32
N TYR A 66 -16.24 -3.60 1.55
CA TYR A 66 -16.32 -3.72 0.10
C TYR A 66 -16.22 -5.20 -0.27
N PRO A 67 -17.33 -5.85 -0.67
CA PRO A 67 -17.25 -7.18 -1.23
C PRO A 67 -16.42 -7.07 -2.52
N LEU A 68 -15.21 -7.62 -2.50
CA LEU A 68 -14.49 -7.99 -3.71
C LEU A 68 -15.27 -9.17 -4.32
N GLY A 69 -16.33 -8.83 -5.04
CA GLY A 69 -17.07 -9.73 -5.93
C GLY A 69 -16.33 -9.92 -7.24
#